data_AF-A0A7X2P374-F1
#
_entry.id   AF-A0A7X2P374-F1
#
_cell.length_a   1.000
_cell.length_b   1.000
_cell.length_c   1.000
_cell.angle_alpha   90.00
_cell.angle_beta   90.00
_cell.angle_gamma   90.00
#
_symmetry.space_group_name_H-M   'P 1'
#
loop_
_entity.id
_entity.type
_entity.pdbx_description
1 polymer ?
#
loop_
_entity_poly.entity_id
_entity_poly.type
_entity_poly.pdbx_seq_one_letter_code
_entity_poly.pdbx_strand_id
1 'polypeptide(L)'
;MIDGMIYKRQPVKKGSRRKGDSRFFEKIKESGLKEDLLQQSFFLLQMNNLIAYLTKLFENGKDFQLDTKVLNRNFLLHGMSKKNVSQKECKQLFLAVYNTKLIIEGVNGRLKKKNVNITQMLSN
;
A
#
# COMPACT_ATOMS: atom_id res chain seq x y z
N MET A 1 -1.91 6.64 -0.39
CA MET A 1 -3.05 6.26 -1.23
C MET A 1 -2.68 6.63 -2.68
N ILE A 2 -2.88 5.68 -3.61
CA ILE A 2 -2.37 5.73 -5.00
C ILE A 2 -3.04 6.87 -5.77
N ASP A 3 -4.34 7.04 -5.58
CA ASP A 3 -5.16 8.20 -5.88
C ASP A 3 -4.46 9.53 -5.54
N GLY A 4 -3.98 9.71 -4.31
CA GLY A 4 -3.19 10.88 -3.92
C GLY A 4 -1.85 11.05 -4.67
N MET A 5 -1.20 9.98 -5.11
CA MET A 5 0.01 10.04 -5.94
C MET A 5 -0.30 10.42 -7.39
N ILE A 6 -1.35 9.82 -7.97
CA ILE A 6 -1.85 10.14 -9.32
C ILE A 6 -2.28 11.61 -9.35
N TYR A 7 -3.05 12.03 -8.35
CA TYR A 7 -3.50 13.42 -8.18
C TYR A 7 -2.32 14.40 -8.14
N LYS A 8 -1.26 14.11 -7.37
CA LYS A 8 -0.06 14.97 -7.32
C LYS A 8 0.72 15.05 -8.63
N ARG A 9 0.74 13.97 -9.42
CA ARG A 9 1.47 13.90 -10.70
C ARG A 9 0.68 14.46 -11.90
N GLN A 10 -0.63 14.73 -11.75
CA GLN A 10 -1.39 15.36 -12.82
C GLN A 10 -0.84 16.76 -13.15
N PRO A 11 -0.55 17.07 -14.42
CA PRO A 11 -0.20 18.41 -14.83
C PRO A 11 -1.39 19.35 -14.58
N VAL A 12 -1.13 20.46 -13.90
CA VAL A 12 -2.16 21.45 -13.55
C VAL A 12 -1.88 22.75 -14.30
N LYS A 13 -2.86 23.26 -15.06
CA LYS A 13 -2.78 24.62 -15.60
C LYS A 13 -3.03 25.62 -14.46
N LYS A 14 -2.27 26.72 -14.42
CA LYS A 14 -2.42 27.78 -13.41
C LYS A 14 -3.89 28.24 -13.35
N GLY A 15 -4.50 28.21 -12.17
CA GLY A 15 -5.91 28.55 -11.96
C GLY A 15 -6.93 27.42 -12.15
N SER A 16 -6.50 26.20 -12.52
CA SER A 16 -7.39 25.04 -12.67
C SER A 16 -7.27 24.05 -11.50
N ARG A 17 -8.37 23.36 -11.17
CA ARG A 17 -8.35 22.24 -10.22
C ARG A 17 -7.87 20.96 -10.92
N ARG A 18 -7.12 20.14 -10.20
CA ARG A 18 -6.80 18.76 -10.61
C ARG A 18 -8.09 17.98 -10.80
N LYS A 19 -8.13 17.10 -11.79
CA LYS A 19 -9.33 16.32 -12.10
C LYS A 19 -9.32 15.03 -11.27
N GLY A 20 -10.51 14.56 -10.92
CA GLY A 20 -10.69 13.27 -10.27
C GLY A 20 -10.05 12.15 -11.09
N ASP A 21 -9.59 11.15 -10.36
CA ASP A 21 -8.83 9.99 -10.81
C ASP A 21 -9.64 9.10 -11.78
N SER A 22 -10.97 9.24 -11.84
CA SER A 22 -11.83 8.57 -12.84
C SER A 22 -11.39 8.79 -14.28
N ARG A 23 -11.04 10.03 -14.66
CA ARG A 23 -10.54 10.35 -16.02
C ARG A 23 -9.19 9.70 -16.34
N PHE A 24 -8.38 9.42 -15.33
CA PHE A 24 -7.12 8.72 -15.53
C PHE A 24 -7.38 7.25 -15.90
N PHE A 25 -8.34 6.61 -15.23
CA PHE A 25 -8.74 5.24 -15.54
C PHE A 25 -9.48 5.13 -16.89
N GLU A 26 -10.30 6.12 -17.27
CA GLU A 26 -10.91 6.18 -18.61
C GLU A 26 -9.85 6.22 -19.71
N LYS A 27 -8.88 7.13 -19.60
CA LYS A 27 -7.79 7.24 -20.58
C LYS A 27 -6.91 5.99 -20.67
N ILE A 28 -6.75 5.30 -19.55
CA ILE A 28 -6.04 4.03 -19.47
C ILE A 28 -6.79 2.91 -20.23
N LYS A 29 -8.13 2.90 -20.14
CA LYS A 29 -8.96 1.97 -20.94
C LYS A 29 -8.89 2.32 -22.42
N GLU A 30 -8.89 3.61 -22.75
CA GLU A 30 -8.78 4.11 -24.13
C GLU A 30 -7.39 3.87 -24.75
N SER A 31 -6.32 3.79 -23.96
CA SER A 31 -4.95 3.65 -24.47
C SER A 31 -4.63 2.28 -25.06
N GLY A 32 -5.58 1.34 -25.10
CA GLY A 32 -5.38 -0.01 -25.64
C GLY A 32 -4.37 -0.85 -24.85
N LEU A 33 -3.98 -0.41 -23.64
CA LEU A 33 -3.19 -1.23 -22.74
C LEU A 33 -4.04 -2.44 -22.40
N LYS A 34 -3.50 -3.65 -22.65
CA LYS A 34 -4.20 -4.89 -22.30
C LYS A 34 -4.62 -4.81 -20.84
N GLU A 35 -5.90 -5.02 -20.57
CA GLU A 35 -6.49 -4.92 -19.23
C GLU A 35 -5.71 -5.76 -18.20
N ASP A 36 -5.20 -6.91 -18.62
CA ASP A 36 -4.30 -7.77 -17.83
C ASP A 36 -3.00 -7.08 -17.42
N LEU A 37 -2.36 -6.30 -18.29
CA LEU A 37 -1.11 -5.59 -18.00
C LEU A 37 -1.34 -4.44 -17.01
N LEU A 38 -2.48 -3.78 -17.13
CA LEU A 38 -2.92 -2.75 -16.19
C LEU A 38 -3.20 -3.34 -14.81
N GLN A 39 -3.99 -4.41 -14.74
CA GLN A 39 -4.28 -5.11 -13.50
C GLN A 39 -2.99 -5.62 -12.83
N GLN A 40 -2.04 -6.15 -13.60
CA GLN A 40 -0.73 -6.57 -13.09
C GLN A 40 0.07 -5.38 -12.53
N SER A 41 0.07 -4.24 -13.24
CA SER A 41 0.78 -3.03 -12.80
C SER A 41 0.19 -2.45 -11.51
N PHE A 42 -1.14 -2.40 -11.39
CA PHE A 42 -1.82 -1.98 -10.16
C PHE A 42 -1.51 -2.93 -9.00
N PHE A 43 -1.55 -4.24 -9.24
CA PHE A 43 -1.19 -5.23 -8.23
C PHE A 43 0.24 -5.04 -7.73
N LEU A 44 1.22 -4.85 -8.63
CA LEU A 44 2.62 -4.60 -8.25
C LEU A 44 2.79 -3.31 -7.45
N LEU A 45 2.07 -2.25 -7.80
CA LEU A 45 2.10 -0.99 -7.04
C LEU A 45 1.47 -1.15 -5.65
N GLN A 46 0.36 -1.89 -5.53
CA GLN A 46 -0.26 -2.20 -4.25
C GLN A 46 0.68 -3.02 -3.36
N MET A 47 1.34 -4.05 -3.92
CA MET A 47 2.36 -4.85 -3.25
C MET A 47 3.51 -3.97 -2.73
N ASN A 48 4.10 -3.14 -3.59
CA ASN A 48 5.21 -2.27 -3.21
C ASN A 48 4.82 -1.27 -2.10
N ASN A 49 3.63 -0.68 -2.20
CA ASN A 49 3.13 0.23 -1.17
C ASN A 49 2.89 -0.48 0.16
N LEU A 50 2.34 -1.71 0.13
CA LEU A 50 2.15 -2.51 1.33
C LEU A 50 3.48 -2.87 1.97
N ILE A 51 4.43 -3.40 1.19
CA ILE A 51 5.78 -3.76 1.66
C ILE A 51 6.43 -2.55 2.31
N ALA A 52 6.46 -1.39 1.64
CA ALA A 52 7.07 -0.18 2.19
C ALA A 52 6.43 0.26 3.52
N TYR A 53 5.10 0.15 3.64
CA TYR A 53 4.41 0.44 4.89
C TYR A 53 4.76 -0.57 5.99
N LEU A 54 4.70 -1.88 5.69
CA LEU A 54 5.01 -2.94 6.66
C LEU A 54 6.47 -2.86 7.12
N THR A 55 7.42 -2.58 6.23
CA THR A 55 8.82 -2.36 6.58
C THR A 55 8.98 -1.26 7.64
N LYS A 56 8.21 -0.18 7.55
CA LYS A 56 8.23 0.90 8.55
C LYS A 56 7.45 0.56 9.81
N LEU A 57 6.33 -0.15 9.68
CA LEU A 57 5.55 -0.61 10.81
C LEU A 57 6.34 -1.57 11.70
N PHE A 58 7.12 -2.47 11.10
CA PHE A 58 7.94 -3.47 11.78
C PHE A 58 9.42 -3.08 11.92
N GLU A 59 9.78 -1.82 11.62
CA GLU A 59 11.15 -1.33 11.79
C GLU A 59 11.57 -1.45 13.27
N ASN A 60 12.83 -1.86 13.51
CA ASN A 60 13.37 -1.95 14.87
C ASN A 60 13.25 -0.59 15.57
N GLY A 61 12.77 -0.59 16.82
CA GLY A 61 12.53 0.63 17.57
C GLY A 61 13.78 1.39 18.01
N LYS A 62 14.98 0.78 17.94
CA LYS A 62 16.27 1.32 18.40
C LYS A 62 16.12 2.05 19.75
N ASP A 63 15.69 1.30 20.76
CA ASP A 63 15.42 1.80 22.13
C ASP A 63 14.49 3.02 22.19
N PHE A 64 13.52 3.07 21.26
CA PHE A 64 12.53 4.14 21.15
C PHE A 64 13.11 5.52 20.86
N GLN A 65 14.34 5.57 20.35
CA GLN A 65 15.04 6.81 19.97
C GLN A 65 14.67 7.28 18.55
N LEU A 66 14.01 6.42 17.77
CA LEU A 66 13.65 6.69 16.38
C LEU A 66 12.47 7.68 16.28
N ASP A 67 12.69 8.81 15.60
CA ASP A 67 11.61 9.75 15.27
C ASP A 67 10.85 9.25 14.02
N THR A 68 9.84 8.41 14.26
CA THR A 68 9.08 7.77 13.19
C THR A 68 7.97 8.68 12.67
N LYS A 69 8.03 9.05 11.39
CA LYS A 69 6.96 9.83 10.73
C LYS A 69 5.66 9.04 10.49
N VAL A 70 5.70 7.73 10.68
CA VAL A 70 4.59 6.80 10.51
C VAL A 70 4.43 5.95 11.77
N LEU A 71 3.39 5.13 11.81
CA LEU A 71 3.15 4.20 12.90
C LEU A 71 4.28 3.15 12.99
N ASN A 72 4.70 2.81 14.20
CA ASN A 72 5.63 1.70 14.45
C ASN A 72 5.07 0.78 15.53
N ARG A 73 5.07 -0.53 15.27
CA ARG A 73 4.51 -1.57 16.15
C ARG A 73 5.19 -1.61 17.51
N ASN A 74 6.52 -1.46 17.57
CA ASN A 74 7.26 -1.56 18.82
C ASN A 74 6.88 -0.41 19.76
N PHE A 75 6.77 0.81 19.23
CA PHE A 75 6.37 1.98 20.02
C PHE A 75 4.93 1.84 20.55
N LEU A 76 4.02 1.27 19.75
CA LEU A 76 2.64 1.03 20.18
C LEU A 76 2.53 -0.03 21.28
N LEU A 77 3.19 -1.18 21.10
CA LEU A 77 3.09 -2.30 22.04
C LEU A 77 3.70 -2.00 23.39
N HIS A 78 4.78 -1.22 23.40
CA HIS A 78 5.47 -0.83 24.63
C HIS A 78 4.94 0.49 25.22
N GLY A 79 3.95 1.13 24.59
CA GLY A 79 3.41 2.41 25.07
C GLY A 79 4.40 3.57 25.02
N MET A 80 5.43 3.47 24.17
CA MET A 80 6.57 4.41 24.10
C MET A 80 6.43 5.43 22.96
N SER A 81 5.24 5.56 22.36
CA SER A 81 4.99 6.56 21.33
C SER A 81 4.98 7.97 21.94
N LYS A 82 5.94 8.81 21.53
CA LYS A 82 6.01 10.22 21.95
C LYS A 82 4.92 11.09 21.32
N LYS A 83 4.28 10.61 20.23
CA LYS A 83 3.21 11.30 19.51
C LYS A 83 1.88 10.58 19.69
N ASN A 84 0.81 11.34 19.68
CA ASN A 84 -0.55 10.80 19.57
C ASN A 84 -0.75 10.15 18.19
N VAL A 85 -1.43 9.01 18.18
CA VAL A 85 -1.81 8.35 16.93
C VAL A 85 -2.84 9.21 16.20
N SER A 86 -2.53 9.58 14.96
CA SER A 86 -3.42 10.38 14.14
C SER A 86 -4.48 9.53 13.43
N GLN A 87 -5.62 10.14 13.07
CA GLN A 87 -6.65 9.48 12.26
C GLN A 87 -6.08 8.95 10.93
N LYS A 88 -5.10 9.66 10.36
CA LYS A 88 -4.39 9.24 9.14
C LYS A 88 -3.65 7.92 9.35
N GLU A 89 -2.95 7.76 10.46
CA GLU A 89 -2.23 6.52 10.77
C GLU A 89 -3.19 5.35 10.99
N CYS A 90 -4.34 5.58 11.64
CA CYS A 90 -5.39 4.56 11.75
C CYS A 90 -5.91 4.13 10.37
N LYS A 91 -6.16 5.09 9.46
CA LYS A 91 -6.55 4.80 8.07
C LYS A 91 -5.47 4.01 7.32
N GLN A 92 -4.20 4.35 7.50
CA GLN A 92 -3.09 3.63 6.89
C GLN A 92 -2.98 2.19 7.42
N LEU A 93 -3.16 1.98 8.71
CA LEU A 93 -3.18 0.65 9.32
C LEU A 93 -4.33 -0.19 8.79
N PHE A 94 -5.55 0.37 8.74
CA PHE A 94 -6.71 -0.31 8.18
C PHE A 94 -6.50 -0.71 6.72
N LEU A 95 -5.99 0.21 5.90
CA LEU A 95 -5.66 -0.06 4.49
C LEU A 95 -4.58 -1.13 4.36
N ALA A 96 -3.58 -1.16 5.25
CA ALA A 96 -2.55 -2.19 5.25
C ALA A 96 -3.15 -3.57 5.55
N VAL A 97 -4.01 -3.69 6.56
CA VAL A 97 -4.72 -4.94 6.89
C VAL A 97 -5.56 -5.42 5.70
N TYR A 98 -6.35 -4.52 5.11
CA TYR A 98 -7.19 -4.83 3.96
C TYR A 98 -6.37 -5.27 2.74
N ASN A 99 -5.31 -4.53 2.40
CA ASN A 99 -4.44 -4.86 1.26
C ASN A 99 -3.69 -6.19 1.49
N THR A 100 -3.25 -6.48 2.72
CA THR A 100 -2.64 -7.77 3.07
C THR A 100 -3.60 -8.92 2.80
N LYS A 101 -4.88 -8.78 3.21
CA LYS A 101 -5.90 -9.78 2.94
C LYS A 101 -6.09 -10.01 1.43
N LEU A 102 -6.29 -8.94 0.65
CA LEU A 102 -6.47 -9.03 -0.81
C LEU A 102 -5.27 -9.67 -1.51
N ILE A 103 -4.06 -9.33 -1.07
CA ILE A 103 -2.83 -9.89 -1.62
C ILE A 103 -2.73 -11.38 -1.30
N ILE A 104 -3.00 -11.80 -0.06
CA ILE A 104 -3.00 -13.22 0.32
C ILE A 104 -4.02 -13.99 -0.50
N GLU A 105 -5.24 -13.48 -0.66
CA GLU A 105 -6.30 -14.11 -1.47
C GLU A 105 -5.90 -14.19 -2.95
N GLY A 106 -5.38 -13.10 -3.52
CA GLY A 106 -4.93 -13.04 -4.92
C GLY A 106 -3.72 -13.92 -5.21
N VAL A 107 -2.75 -13.95 -4.29
CA VAL A 107 -1.56 -14.82 -4.35
C VAL A 107 -1.98 -16.28 -4.19
N ASN A 108 -2.86 -16.62 -3.25
CA ASN A 108 -3.42 -17.97 -3.11
C ASN A 108 -4.08 -18.46 -4.40
N GLY A 109 -4.88 -17.62 -5.06
CA GLY A 109 -5.47 -17.95 -6.36
C GLY A 109 -4.43 -18.22 -7.45
N ARG A 110 -3.32 -17.48 -7.46
CA ARG A 110 -2.21 -17.66 -8.41
C ARG A 110 -1.29 -18.84 -8.07
N LEU A 111 -1.04 -19.10 -6.79
CA LEU A 111 -0.19 -20.21 -6.33
C LEU A 111 -0.91 -21.55 -6.43
N LYS A 112 -2.24 -21.60 -6.20
CA LYS A 112 -3.07 -22.78 -6.52
C LYS A 112 -2.97 -23.15 -8.01
N LYS A 113 -2.95 -22.16 -8.91
CA LYS A 113 -2.70 -22.40 -10.35
C LYS A 113 -1.28 -22.90 -10.66
N LYS A 114 -0.32 -22.73 -9.74
CA LYS A 114 1.09 -23.14 -9.89
C LYS A 114 1.51 -24.29 -8.95
N ASN A 115 0.58 -24.92 -8.22
CA ASN A 115 0.85 -25.96 -7.21
C ASN A 115 1.89 -25.60 -6.13
N VAL A 116 1.96 -24.33 -5.70
CA VAL A 116 2.86 -23.88 -4.62
C VAL A 116 2.05 -23.63 -3.34
N ASN A 117 2.53 -24.13 -2.20
CA ASN A 117 1.82 -24.06 -0.93
C ASN A 117 2.42 -22.99 0.01
N ILE A 118 1.64 -21.95 0.35
CA ILE A 118 2.06 -20.83 1.21
C ILE A 118 2.57 -21.31 2.59
N THR A 119 2.04 -22.42 3.08
CA THR A 119 2.42 -23.00 4.38
C THR A 119 3.91 -23.34 4.45
N GLN A 120 4.55 -23.69 3.33
CA GLN A 120 5.99 -23.98 3.26
C GLN A 120 6.86 -22.72 3.30
N MET A 121 6.33 -21.53 2.99
CA MET A 121 7.08 -20.27 3.03
C MET A 121 7.01 -19.58 4.39
N LEU A 122 6.05 -19.96 5.24
CA LEU A 122 5.87 -19.44 6.60
C LEU A 122 6.58 -20.28 7.66
N SER A 123 7.01 -21.49 7.29
CA SER A 123 7.87 -22.35 8.11
C SER A 123 9.34 -21.99 7.91
N ASN A 124 9.78 -20.92 8.56
CA ASN A 124 11.20 -20.66 8.88
C ASN A 124 11.34 -20.56 10.39
#